data_AF-A0A060CBR5-F1
#
_entry.id   AF-A0A060CBR5-F1
#
_cell.length_a   1.000
_cell.length_b   1.000
_cell.length_c   1.000
_cell.angle_alpha   90.00
_cell.angle_beta   90.00
_cell.angle_gamma   90.00
#
_symmetry.space_group_name_H-M   'P 1'
#
loop_
_entity.id
_entity.type
_entity.pdbx_description
1 polymer ?
#
loop_
_entity_poly.entity_id
_entity_poly.type
_entity_poly.pdbx_seq_one_letter_code
_entity_poly.pdbx_strand_id
1 'polypeptide(L)'
;TFRILRQAEAALVTSGTATLETALFRVPQAVCYHTPIGKVISFLRKCFLKVKYISLVNLIADREVVRELVADTMTVKQIRTELELLLYDKVYRENML
;
A
#
# COMPACT_ATOMS: atom_id res chain seq x y z
N THR A 1 -11.85 14.11 -5.37
CA THR A 1 -11.05 12.88 -5.19
C THR A 1 -11.86 11.60 -5.34
N PHE A 2 -12.91 11.37 -4.54
CA PHE A 2 -13.65 10.09 -4.57
C PHE A 2 -14.31 9.72 -5.91
N ARG A 3 -14.75 10.69 -6.71
CA ARG A 3 -15.27 10.42 -8.06
C ARG A 3 -14.23 9.79 -8.98
N ILE A 4 -12.97 10.23 -8.89
CA ILE A 4 -11.86 9.69 -9.68
C ILE A 4 -11.49 8.31 -9.14
N LEU A 5 -11.42 8.19 -7.81
CA LEU A 5 -11.09 6.93 -7.15
C LEU A 5 -12.09 5.81 -7.51
N ARG A 6 -13.39 6.10 -7.51
CA ARG A 6 -14.44 5.14 -7.91
C ARG A 6 -14.34 4.64 -9.36
N GLN A 7 -13.59 5.34 -10.22
CA GLN A 7 -13.38 4.97 -11.62
C GLN A 7 -12.00 4.39 -11.86
N ALA A 8 -11.12 4.36 -10.85
CA ALA A 8 -9.78 3.84 -10.97
C ALA A 8 -9.76 2.31 -10.94
N GLU A 9 -8.98 1.70 -11.83
CA GLU A 9 -8.74 0.25 -11.85
C GLU A 9 -7.71 -0.19 -10.80
N ALA A 10 -6.79 0.71 -10.46
CA ALA A 10 -5.82 0.55 -9.38
C ALA A 10 -5.41 1.92 -8.84
N ALA A 11 -4.97 1.97 -7.58
CA ALA A 11 -4.53 3.20 -6.93
C ALA A 11 -3.17 3.03 -6.25
N LEU A 12 -2.28 3.99 -6.49
CA LEU A 12 -1.08 4.17 -5.67
C LEU A 12 -1.40 5.21 -4.60
N VAL A 13 -1.43 4.79 -3.34
CA VAL A 13 -1.96 5.61 -2.24
C VAL A 13 -0.88 5.83 -1.20
N THR A 14 -0.83 7.00 -0.59
CA THR A 14 0.04 7.23 0.58
C THR A 14 -0.53 6.53 1.82
N SER A 15 0.24 6.51 2.91
CA SER A 15 -0.26 6.04 4.20
C SER A 15 -1.39 6.94 4.76
N GLY A 16 -2.14 6.42 5.73
CA GLY A 16 -3.21 7.14 6.42
C GLY A 16 -4.63 6.77 5.97
N THR A 17 -5.58 7.69 6.15
CA THR A 17 -7.02 7.47 5.92
C THR A 17 -7.36 7.21 4.46
N ALA A 18 -6.56 7.73 3.52
CA ALA A 18 -6.72 7.47 2.09
C ALA A 18 -6.69 5.98 1.75
N THR A 19 -5.95 5.16 2.52
CA THR A 19 -5.94 3.70 2.34
C THR A 19 -7.29 3.07 2.66
N LEU A 20 -7.96 3.53 3.72
CA LEU A 20 -9.29 3.07 4.10
C LEU A 20 -10.34 3.56 3.11
N GLU A 21 -10.30 4.83 2.72
CA GLU A 21 -11.23 5.39 1.74
C GLU A 21 -11.16 4.60 0.42
N THR A 22 -9.96 4.27 -0.04
CA THR A 22 -9.73 3.45 -1.24
C THR A 22 -10.28 2.04 -1.08
N ALA A 23 -10.07 1.41 0.08
CA ALA A 23 -10.62 0.09 0.38
C ALA A 23 -12.16 0.09 0.44
N LEU A 24 -12.78 1.14 0.99
CA LEU A 24 -14.23 1.30 1.06
C LEU A 24 -14.87 1.40 -0.34
N PHE A 25 -14.15 1.98 -1.31
CA PHE A 25 -14.57 1.99 -2.72
C PHE A 25 -14.22 0.70 -3.47
N ARG A 26 -13.62 -0.30 -2.80
CA ARG A 26 -13.17 -1.58 -3.38
C ARG A 26 -12.20 -1.39 -4.55
N VAL A 27 -11.39 -0.35 -4.48
CA VAL A 27 -10.38 -0.07 -5.50
C VAL A 27 -9.09 -0.80 -5.09
N PRO A 28 -8.52 -1.66 -5.96
CA PRO A 28 -7.23 -2.31 -5.70
C PRO A 28 -6.15 -1.26 -5.46
N GLN A 29 -5.29 -1.47 -4.46
CA GLN A 29 -4.34 -0.43 -4.06
C GLN A 29 -2.99 -0.96 -3.60
N ALA A 30 -1.97 -0.14 -3.81
CA ALA A 30 -0.64 -0.29 -3.24
C ALA A 30 -0.29 0.95 -2.41
N VAL A 31 0.31 0.73 -1.24
CA VAL A 31 0.66 1.81 -0.32
C VAL A 31 2.11 2.21 -0.55
N CYS A 32 2.32 3.50 -0.81
CA CYS A 32 3.64 4.07 -1.04
C CYS A 32 3.96 5.15 -0.02
N TYR A 33 5.13 5.07 0.60
CA TYR A 33 5.60 6.15 1.46
C TYR A 33 7.08 6.39 1.27
N HIS A 34 7.41 7.57 0.74
CA HIS A 34 8.79 7.98 0.57
C HIS A 34 9.33 8.50 1.90
N THR A 35 10.45 7.93 2.32
CA THR A 35 11.17 8.38 3.51
C THR A 35 12.59 8.76 3.10
N PRO A 36 13.00 10.04 3.26
CA PRO A 36 14.31 10.54 2.83
C PRO A 36 15.50 9.76 3.40
N ILE A 37 15.28 9.04 4.51
CA ILE A 37 16.29 8.26 5.22
C ILE A 37 15.90 6.77 5.27
N GLY A 38 15.47 6.21 4.12
CA GLY A 38 14.91 4.85 4.01
C GLY A 38 15.70 3.77 4.76
N LYS A 39 17.02 3.70 4.59
CA LYS A 39 17.88 2.72 5.27
C LYS A 39 17.90 2.88 6.80
N VAL A 40 17.96 4.12 7.29
CA VAL A 40 17.98 4.40 8.74
C VAL A 40 16.59 4.15 9.33
N ILE A 41 15.52 4.49 8.61
CA ILE A 41 14.15 4.25 9.05
C ILE A 41 13.81 2.76 9.02
N SER A 42 14.29 2.01 8.02
CA SER A 42 14.18 0.54 7.97
C SER A 42 14.87 -0.11 9.18
N PHE A 43 16.05 0.41 9.55
CA PHE A 43 16.77 -0.02 10.75
C PHE A 43 16.02 0.37 12.04
N LEU A 44 15.55 1.61 12.15
CA LEU A 44 14.79 2.12 13.30
C LEU A 44 13.39 1.52 13.40
N ARG A 45 12.80 1.01 12.33
CA ARG A 45 11.49 0.34 12.33
C ARG A 45 11.51 -0.88 13.25
N LYS A 46 12.64 -1.60 13.30
CA LYS A 46 12.83 -2.74 14.22
C LYS A 46 12.96 -2.32 15.69
N CYS A 47 13.36 -1.07 15.97
CA CYS A 47 13.66 -0.59 17.33
C CYS A 47 12.57 0.33 17.91
N PHE A 48 11.87 1.13 17.10
CA PHE A 48 10.96 2.19 17.56
C PHE A 48 9.51 2.06 17.07
N LEU A 49 9.26 1.42 15.92
CA LEU A 49 7.89 1.24 15.42
C LEU A 49 7.28 -0.02 16.01
N LYS A 50 6.51 0.15 17.10
CA LYS A 50 5.71 -0.92 17.73
C LYS A 50 4.59 -1.48 16.83
N VAL A 51 4.35 -0.87 15.67
CA VAL A 51 3.24 -1.20 14.76
C VAL A 51 3.70 -2.09 13.61
N LYS A 52 3.01 -3.23 13.46
CA LYS A 52 3.30 -4.30 12.48
C LYS A 52 3.12 -3.83 11.02
N TYR A 53 2.16 -2.93 10.80
CA TYR A 53 1.81 -2.38 9.48
C TYR A 53 1.76 -0.84 9.51
N ILE A 54 1.94 -0.21 8.36
CA ILE A 54 1.88 1.26 8.22
C ILE A 54 0.49 1.70 7.75
N SER A 55 -0.14 0.91 6.88
CA SER A 55 -1.47 1.22 6.37
C SER A 55 -2.56 0.85 7.37
N LEU A 56 -3.61 1.66 7.43
CA LEU A 56 -4.74 1.38 8.31
C LEU A 56 -5.48 0.11 7.88
N VAL A 57 -5.53 -0.19 6.57
CA VAL A 57 -6.16 -1.41 6.05
C VAL A 57 -5.46 -2.66 6.59
N ASN A 58 -4.13 -2.72 6.53
CA ASN A 58 -3.38 -3.86 7.05
C ASN A 58 -3.40 -3.92 8.58
N LEU A 59 -3.41 -2.77 9.27
CA LEU A 59 -3.56 -2.72 10.72
C LEU A 59 -4.90 -3.30 11.19
N ILE A 60 -6.01 -2.96 10.50
CA ILE A 60 -7.34 -3.49 10.83
C ILE A 60 -7.44 -4.99 10.48
N ALA A 61 -6.87 -5.40 9.35
CA ALA A 61 -6.91 -6.80 8.90
C ALA A 61 -5.92 -7.72 9.65
N ASP A 62 -4.97 -7.16 10.41
CA ASP A 62 -3.82 -7.84 11.02
C ASP A 62 -3.03 -8.77 10.08
N ARG A 63 -3.11 -8.50 8.78
CA ARG A 63 -2.36 -9.17 7.72
C ARG A 63 -1.98 -8.17 6.63
N GLU A 64 -0.99 -8.52 5.82
CA GLU A 64 -0.68 -7.72 4.62
C GLU A 64 -1.72 -8.02 3.55
N VAL A 65 -2.78 -7.20 3.53
CA VAL A 65 -3.86 -7.23 2.53
C VAL A 65 -3.47 -6.39 1.31
N VAL A 66 -2.88 -5.24 1.56
CA VAL A 66 -2.36 -4.33 0.53
C VAL A 66 -0.84 -4.22 0.65
N ARG A 67 -0.15 -4.20 -0.48
CA ARG A 67 1.32 -4.16 -0.49
C ARG A 67 1.83 -2.81 0.03
N GLU A 68 2.75 -2.84 0.99
CA GLU A 68 3.41 -1.64 1.53
C GLU A 68 4.82 -1.46 0.93
N LEU A 69 4.93 -0.51 -0.01
CA LEU A 69 6.17 -0.08 -0.66
C LEU A 69 6.73 1.14 0.07
N VAL A 70 7.62 0.91 1.03
CA VAL A 70 8.15 1.93 1.95
C VAL A 70 9.66 1.84 2.08
N ALA A 71 10.30 2.96 2.38
CA ALA A 71 11.75 3.03 2.53
C ALA A 71 12.47 2.40 1.32
N ASP A 72 13.29 1.38 1.54
CA ASP A 72 14.09 0.74 0.49
C ASP A 72 13.25 -0.08 -0.52
N THR A 73 11.98 -0.40 -0.20
CA THR A 73 11.08 -1.11 -1.13
C THR A 73 10.28 -0.15 -2.04
N MET A 74 10.35 1.16 -1.80
CA MET A 74 9.70 2.16 -2.63
C MET A 74 10.55 2.48 -3.88
N THR A 75 10.78 1.46 -4.72
CA THR A 75 11.50 1.62 -5.98
C THR A 75 10.52 1.68 -7.16
N VAL A 76 10.88 2.42 -8.22
CA VAL A 76 10.07 2.47 -9.45
C VAL A 76 9.79 1.08 -10.01
N LYS A 77 10.78 0.17 -9.92
CA LYS A 77 10.64 -1.21 -10.35
C LYS A 77 9.54 -1.94 -9.56
N GLN A 78 9.58 -1.87 -8.23
CA GLN A 78 8.59 -2.55 -7.39
C GLN A 78 7.20 -1.92 -7.50
N ILE A 79 7.13 -0.59 -7.62
CA ILE A 79 5.86 0.11 -7.89
C ILE A 79 5.25 -0.38 -9.21
N ARG A 80 6.06 -0.47 -10.28
CA ARG A 80 5.58 -0.97 -11.57
C ARG A 80 5.08 -2.41 -11.45
N THR A 81 5.88 -3.29 -10.87
CA THR A 81 5.49 -4.70 -10.70
C THR A 81 4.20 -4.83 -9.90
N GLU A 82 4.04 -4.08 -8.82
CA GLU A 82 2.81 -4.11 -8.02
C GLU A 82 1.61 -3.59 -8.81
N LEU A 83 1.74 -2.48 -9.52
CA LEU A 83 0.65 -1.94 -10.36
C LEU A 83 0.27 -2.90 -11.49
N GLU A 84 1.23 -3.60 -12.10
CA GLU A 84 0.95 -4.62 -13.13
C GLU A 84 0.13 -5.78 -12.56
N LEU A 85 0.45 -6.25 -11.35
CA LEU A 85 -0.35 -7.26 -10.66
C LEU A 85 -1.77 -6.75 -10.36
N LEU A 86 -1.89 -5.52 -9.86
CA LEU A 86 -3.21 -4.92 -9.57
C LEU A 86 -4.06 -4.72 -10.83
N LEU A 87 -3.46 -4.37 -11.96
CA LEU A 87 -4.20 -4.11 -13.20
C LEU A 87 -4.58 -5.41 -13.93
N TYR A 88 -3.66 -6.38 -13.99
CA TYR A 88 -3.76 -7.50 -14.92
C TYR A 88 -3.93 -8.88 -14.26
N ASP A 89 -3.61 -9.03 -12.97
CA ASP A 89 -3.79 -10.29 -12.25
C ASP A 89 -5.09 -10.28 -11.42
N LYS A 90 -6.11 -10.95 -11.96
CA LYS A 90 -7.44 -11.05 -11.31
C LYS A 90 -7.38 -11.85 -10.00
N VAL A 91 -6.59 -12.92 -9.96
CA VAL A 91 -6.48 -13.79 -8.78
C VAL A 91 -5.77 -13.03 -7.66
N TYR A 92 -4.71 -12.31 -7.99
CA TYR A 92 -4.02 -11.45 -7.04
C TYR A 92 -4.96 -10.40 -6.41
N ARG A 93 -5.75 -9.70 -7.24
CA ARG A 93 -6.76 -8.73 -6.76
C ARG A 93 -7.81 -9.35 -5.84
N GLU A 94 -8.32 -10.53 -6.18
CA GLU A 94 -9.39 -11.19 -5.40
C GLU A 94 -8.91 -11.58 -3.99
N ASN A 95 -7.61 -11.82 -3.81
CA ASN A 95 -7.02 -12.12 -2.49
C ASN A 95 -6.79 -10.88 -1.61
N MET A 96 -6.94 -9.66 -2.15
CA MET A 96 -6.87 -8.40 -1.40
C MET A 96 -8.18 -8.04 -0.68
N LEU A 97 -9.27 -8.80 -0.85
CA LEU A 97 -10.57 -8.53 -0.24
C LEU A 97 -10.86 -9.48 0.94
#